data_AF-A0A1H8NYK1-F1
#
_entry.id   AF-A0A1H8NYK1-F1
#
_cell.length_a   1.000
_cell.length_b   1.000
_cell.length_c   1.000
_cell.angle_alpha   90.00
_cell.angle_beta   90.00
_cell.angle_gamma   90.00
#
_symmetry.space_group_name_H-M   'P 1'
#
loop_
_entity.id
_entity.type
_entity.pdbx_description
1 polymer ?
#
loop_
_entity_poly.entity_id
_entity_poly.type
_entity_poly.pdbx_seq_one_letter_code
_entity_poly.pdbx_strand_id
1 'polypeptide(L)'
;MNHAPAIVYANRLCDSETMTNKLIFQIKQDRLSTSELDKLQARCSAELNELRQELNELLKELRAIADGNNHPTAQPHRTAA
;
A
#
# COMPACT_ATOMS: atom_id res chain seq x y z
N MET A 1 -7.22 -21.66 5.64
CA MET A 1 -8.10 -20.53 5.28
C MET A 1 -7.30 -19.65 4.34
N ASN A 2 -7.62 -19.68 3.05
CA ASN A 2 -6.94 -18.87 2.04
C ASN A 2 -7.35 -17.41 2.25
N HIS A 3 -6.46 -16.60 2.82
CA HIS A 3 -6.58 -15.15 2.74
C HIS A 3 -6.28 -14.78 1.29
N ALA A 4 -7.34 -14.72 0.47
CA ALA A 4 -7.27 -13.92 -0.74
C ALA A 4 -6.85 -12.51 -0.28
N PRO A 5 -5.79 -11.90 -0.85
CA PRO A 5 -5.53 -10.50 -0.58
C PRO A 5 -6.81 -9.79 -1.02
N ALA A 6 -7.50 -9.19 -0.06
CA ALA A 6 -8.56 -8.25 -0.37
C ALA A 6 -7.84 -7.14 -1.12
N ILE A 7 -7.80 -7.23 -2.46
CA ILE A 7 -7.49 -6.09 -3.30
C ILE A 7 -8.61 -5.13 -2.98
N VAL A 8 -8.35 -4.26 -2.01
CA VAL A 8 -9.25 -3.20 -1.64
C VAL A 8 -9.31 -2.35 -2.89
N TYR A 9 -10.39 -2.50 -3.66
CA TYR A 9 -10.81 -1.54 -4.67
C TYR A 9 -11.21 -0.26 -3.93
N ALA A 10 -10.26 0.35 -3.21
CA ALA A 10 -10.40 1.68 -2.70
C ALA A 10 -10.58 2.55 -3.95
N ASN A 11 -11.56 3.44 -3.93
CA ASN A 11 -11.78 4.38 -5.02
C ASN A 11 -10.71 5.49 -4.96
N ARG A 12 -9.42 5.09 -5.04
CA ARG A 12 -8.27 5.97 -4.90
C ARG A 12 -8.17 6.83 -6.14
N LEU A 13 -7.78 8.08 -5.97
CA LEU A 13 -7.51 8.98 -7.10
C LEU A 13 -6.43 8.40 -8.02
N CYS A 14 -5.42 7.73 -7.44
CA CYS A 14 -4.32 7.12 -8.18
C CYS A 14 -4.74 5.95 -9.09
N ASP A 15 -5.87 5.32 -8.83
CA ASP A 15 -6.32 4.13 -9.59
C ASP A 15 -7.02 4.53 -10.90
N SER A 16 -7.42 5.80 -11.02
CA SER A 16 -8.07 6.33 -12.22
C SER A 16 -7.19 7.38 -12.89
N GLU A 17 -6.47 6.96 -13.93
CA GLU A 17 -5.70 7.85 -14.79
C GLU A 17 -6.58 8.96 -15.40
N THR A 18 -7.81 8.62 -15.78
CA THR A 18 -8.78 9.60 -16.31
C THR A 18 -9.12 10.68 -15.27
N MET A 19 -9.37 10.28 -14.01
CA MET A 19 -9.70 11.24 -12.94
C MET A 19 -8.50 12.12 -12.62
N THR A 20 -7.31 11.52 -12.55
CA THR A 20 -6.05 12.24 -12.31
C THR A 20 -5.79 13.28 -13.40
N ASN A 21 -5.93 12.91 -14.67
CA ASN A 21 -5.75 13.83 -15.80
C ASN A 21 -6.77 14.97 -15.80
N LYS A 22 -8.03 14.71 -15.43
CA LYS A 22 -9.06 15.75 -15.28
C LYS A 22 -8.70 16.74 -14.17
N LEU A 23 -8.25 16.26 -13.02
CA LEU A 23 -7.84 17.11 -11.90
C LEU A 23 -6.63 17.97 -12.27
N ILE A 24 -5.60 17.39 -12.91
CA ILE A 24 -4.44 18.12 -13.40
C ILE A 24 -4.86 19.23 -14.37
N PHE A 25 -5.78 18.93 -15.29
CA PHE A 25 -6.30 19.92 -16.22
C PHE A 25 -7.05 21.06 -15.52
N GLN A 26 -7.88 20.74 -14.51
CA GLN A 26 -8.60 21.75 -13.73
C GLN A 26 -7.66 22.64 -12.91
N ILE A 27 -6.62 22.06 -12.30
CA ILE A 27 -5.58 22.80 -11.58
C ILE A 27 -4.84 23.75 -12.53
N LYS A 28 -4.40 23.26 -13.69
CA LYS A 28 -3.68 24.08 -14.69
C LYS A 28 -4.50 25.22 -15.27
N GLN A 29 -5.83 25.16 -15.17
CA GLN A 29 -6.74 26.18 -15.66
C GLN A 29 -7.27 27.10 -14.55
N ASP A 30 -6.71 27.01 -13.33
CA ASP A 30 -7.17 27.74 -12.14
C ASP A 30 -8.69 27.60 -11.91
N ARG A 31 -9.24 26.43 -12.26
CA ARG A 31 -10.69 26.15 -12.15
C ARG A 31 -11.10 25.63 -10.77
N LEU A 32 -10.13 25.41 -9.88
CA LEU A 32 -10.38 24.98 -8.51
C LEU A 32 -10.16 26.17 -7.58
N SER A 33 -11.15 26.42 -6.72
CA SER A 33 -10.97 27.36 -5.62
C SER A 33 -9.92 26.85 -4.63
N THR A 34 -9.34 27.76 -3.84
CA THR A 34 -8.39 27.39 -2.78
C THR A 34 -8.95 26.33 -1.83
N SER A 35 -10.24 26.41 -1.48
CA SER A 35 -10.90 25.40 -0.63
C SER A 35 -10.97 24.01 -1.29
N GLU A 36 -11.16 23.95 -2.60
CA GLU A 36 -11.19 22.69 -3.35
C GLU A 36 -9.79 22.10 -3.48
N LEU A 37 -8.76 22.95 -3.65
CA LEU A 37 -7.36 22.54 -3.63
C LEU A 37 -6.96 21.97 -2.25
N ASP A 38 -7.37 22.62 -1.16
CA ASP A 38 -7.10 22.14 0.21
C ASP A 38 -7.74 20.76 0.46
N LYS A 39 -9.00 20.58 0.02
CA LYS A 39 -9.70 19.28 0.12
C LYS A 39 -9.01 18.22 -0.72
N LEU A 40 -8.58 18.56 -1.92
CA LEU A 40 -7.84 17.66 -2.79
C LEU A 40 -6.50 17.26 -2.17
N GLN A 41 -5.75 18.22 -1.62
CA GLN A 41 -4.49 17.96 -0.92
C GLN A 41 -4.69 17.06 0.29
N ALA A 42 -5.73 17.31 1.11
CA ALA A 42 -6.05 16.48 2.26
C ALA A 42 -6.37 15.03 1.83
N ARG A 43 -7.16 14.87 0.76
CA ARG A 43 -7.48 13.55 0.20
C ARG A 43 -6.24 12.83 -0.33
N CYS A 44 -5.41 13.50 -1.13
CA CYS A 44 -4.16 12.92 -1.63
C CYS A 44 -3.22 12.52 -0.47
N SER A 45 -3.15 13.33 0.58
CA SER A 45 -2.32 13.02 1.75
C SER A 45 -2.83 11.80 2.52
N ALA A 46 -4.15 11.65 2.66
CA ALA A 46 -4.76 10.47 3.28
C ALA A 46 -4.47 9.20 2.46
N GLU A 47 -4.68 9.25 1.14
CA GLU A 47 -4.42 8.11 0.25
C GLU A 47 -2.94 7.70 0.26
N LEU A 48 -2.00 8.66 0.28
CA LEU A 48 -0.57 8.37 0.43
C LEU A 48 -0.24 7.69 1.75
N ASN A 49 -0.88 8.11 2.85
CA ASN A 49 -0.66 7.50 4.16
C ASN A 49 -1.18 6.06 4.21
N GLU A 50 -2.35 5.80 3.63
CA GLU A 50 -2.90 4.44 3.51
C GLU A 50 -1.98 3.54 2.68
N LEU A 51 -1.54 3.98 1.50
CA LEU A 51 -0.61 3.21 0.65
C LEU A 51 0.70 2.90 1.38
N ARG A 52 1.21 3.85 2.16
CA ARG A 52 2.41 3.64 2.99
C ARG A 52 2.17 2.59 4.07
N GLN A 53 1.00 2.58 4.70
CA GLN A 53 0.64 1.57 5.70
C GLN A 53 0.53 0.18 5.07
N GLU A 54 -0.14 0.07 3.92
CA GLU A 54 -0.23 -1.18 3.15
C GLU A 54 1.15 -1.71 2.78
N LEU A 55 2.05 -0.85 2.28
CA LEU A 55 3.41 -1.23 1.97
C LEU A 55 4.18 -1.71 3.22
N ASN A 56 3.99 -1.05 4.36
CA ASN A 56 4.64 -1.46 5.60
C ASN A 56 4.17 -2.83 6.09
N GLU A 57 2.88 -3.13 5.99
CA GLU A 57 2.36 -4.45 6.35
C GLU A 57 2.87 -5.54 5.39
N LEU A 58 2.88 -5.28 4.07
CA LEU A 58 3.47 -6.20 3.10
C LEU A 58 4.97 -6.46 3.38
N LEU A 59 5.74 -5.42 3.71
CA LEU A 59 7.14 -5.56 4.08
C LEU A 59 7.33 -6.36 5.38
N LYS A 60 6.42 -6.20 6.34
CA LYS A 60 6.44 -6.95 7.59
C LYS A 60 6.10 -8.42 7.37
N GLU A 61 5.13 -8.73 6.50
CA GLU A 61 4.83 -10.10 6.07
C GLU A 61 6.04 -10.73 5.37
N LEU A 62 6.68 -10.03 4.44
CA LEU A 62 7.88 -10.50 3.76
C LEU A 62 9.04 -10.77 4.73
N ARG A 63 9.23 -9.92 5.74
CA ARG A 63 10.23 -10.16 6.80
C ARG A 63 9.89 -11.40 7.62
N ALA A 64 8.63 -11.56 8.03
CA ALA A 64 8.19 -12.75 8.77
C ALA A 64 8.43 -14.05 7.97
N ILE A 65 8.21 -14.02 6.66
CA ILE A 65 8.50 -15.15 5.76
C ILE A 65 10.02 -15.40 5.69
N ALA A 66 10.83 -14.35 5.53
CA ALA A 66 12.28 -14.46 5.48
C ALA A 66 12.87 -14.99 6.81
N ASP A 67 12.36 -14.54 7.95
CA ASP A 67 12.79 -14.98 9.28
C ASP A 67 12.36 -16.43 9.55
N GLY A 68 11.14 -16.81 9.12
CA GLY A 68 10.64 -18.19 9.22
C GLY A 68 11.44 -19.19 8.36
N ASN A 69 11.96 -18.76 7.21
CA ASN A 69 12.84 -19.58 6.37
C ASN A 69 14.29 -19.68 6.89
N ASN A 70 14.69 -18.84 7.85
CA ASN A 70 16.01 -18.87 8.47
C ASN A 70 16.08 -19.71 9.75
N HIS A 71 15.03 -20.49 10.08
CA HIS A 71 15.20 -21.61 11.00
C HIS A 71 15.64 -22.84 10.20
N PRO A 72 16.96 -23.16 10.14
CA PRO A 72 17.33 -24.51 9.79
C PRO A 72 16.67 -25.38 10.84
N THR A 73 15.83 -26.30 10.39
CA THR A 73 15.41 -27.45 11.17
C THR A 73 16.65 -28.00 11.85
N ALA A 74 16.77 -27.74 13.15
CA ALA A 74 17.82 -28.32 13.97
C ALA A 74 17.60 -29.84 13.90
N GLN A 75 18.32 -30.48 12.98
CA GLN A 75 18.40 -31.91 12.90
C GLN A 75 18.79 -32.42 14.29
N PRO A 76 18.03 -33.34 14.91
CA PRO A 76 18.56 -34.10 16.01
C PRO A 76 19.57 -35.08 15.41
N HIS A 77 20.81 -34.62 15.23
CA HIS A 77 21.96 -35.51 15.21
C HIS A 77 22.06 -36.11 16.62
N ARG A 78 21.53 -37.31 16.82
CA ARG A 78 22.02 -38.20 17.86
C ARG A 78 22.53 -39.48 17.23
N THR A 79 23.85 -39.56 17.33
CA THR A 79 24.79 -40.66 17.16
C THR A 79 24.33 -42.00 17.72
N ALA A 80 24.87 -43.04 17.06
CA ALA A 80 24.85 -44.46 17.36
C ALA A 80 24.88 -44.87 18.84
N ALA A 81 24.22 -46.00 19.12
CA ALA A 81 24.70 -47.10 19.95
C ALA A 81 24.03 -48.40 19.47
#